data_AF-E4Y2E1-F1
#
_entry.id   AF-E4Y2E1-F1
#
_cell.length_a   1.000
_cell.length_b   1.000
_cell.length_c   1.000
_cell.angle_alpha   90.00
_cell.angle_beta   90.00
_cell.angle_gamma   90.00
#
_symmetry.space_group_name_H-M   'P 1'
#
loop_
_entity.id
_entity.type
_entity.pdbx_description
1 polymer ?
#
loop_
_entity_poly.entity_id
_entity_poly.type
_entity_poly.pdbx_seq_one_letter_code
_entity_poly.pdbx_strand_id
1 'polypeptide(L)'
;AERLLGIPKKSSQKDIKKAYLEKAKKFHPDNQKSGNAEKFRDLKKAAEILDNPAKAEINRENVFERRKYNPDSKYEKAYEKDQKTAFERRKENEHKFGYNVGGYVIIPCLIVFVLFRLIGFAKEKAKEGKVRLEPLETTPAIPFEEDLTKILIEVKKRKKYNFSIKQLLVQYRNYIRQKHRPMLLDEKDILKIGALCHHHPDRAIKVLDNPALLDSYIHRFDSSSKN
;
A
#
# COMPACT_ATOMS: atom_id res chain seq x y z
N ALA A 1 -7.42 -20.25 -30.49
CA ALA A 1 -8.25 -19.14 -30.99
C ALA A 1 -9.74 -19.38 -30.71
N GLU A 2 -10.18 -20.61 -30.87
CA GLU A 2 -11.52 -21.17 -30.65
C GLU A 2 -12.08 -20.88 -29.25
N ARG A 3 -11.24 -21.01 -28.20
CA ARG A 3 -11.62 -20.66 -26.82
C ARG A 3 -11.93 -19.18 -26.62
N LEU A 4 -11.26 -18.27 -27.35
CA LEU A 4 -11.51 -16.83 -27.28
C LEU A 4 -12.84 -16.47 -27.94
N LEU A 5 -13.14 -17.07 -29.09
CA LEU A 5 -14.43 -16.92 -29.77
C LEU A 5 -15.55 -17.77 -29.14
N GLY A 6 -15.21 -18.70 -28.25
CA GLY A 6 -16.20 -19.54 -27.54
C GLY A 6 -16.91 -20.52 -28.46
N ILE A 7 -16.21 -21.02 -29.48
CA ILE A 7 -16.75 -21.91 -30.49
C ILE A 7 -16.05 -23.28 -30.45
N PRO A 8 -16.72 -24.36 -30.85
CA PRO A 8 -16.10 -25.67 -31.04
C PRO A 8 -14.92 -25.65 -32.02
N LYS A 9 -13.97 -26.59 -31.86
CA LYS A 9 -12.81 -26.74 -32.77
C LYS A 9 -13.18 -27.07 -34.22
N LYS A 10 -14.38 -27.62 -34.45
CA LYS A 10 -14.89 -28.02 -35.78
C LYS A 10 -15.98 -27.07 -36.30
N SER A 11 -16.01 -25.83 -35.82
CA SER A 11 -16.99 -24.84 -36.28
C SER A 11 -16.74 -24.40 -37.73
N SER A 12 -17.82 -24.13 -38.47
CA SER A 12 -17.73 -23.65 -39.85
C SER A 12 -17.25 -22.19 -39.90
N GLN A 13 -16.76 -21.74 -41.06
CA GLN A 13 -16.36 -20.34 -41.25
C GLN A 13 -17.51 -19.35 -41.02
N LYS A 14 -18.75 -19.77 -41.33
CA LYS A 14 -19.95 -18.98 -41.04
C LYS A 14 -20.14 -18.79 -39.52
N ASP A 15 -19.89 -19.84 -38.74
CA ASP A 15 -20.01 -19.81 -37.28
C ASP A 15 -18.91 -18.98 -36.62
N ILE A 16 -17.68 -19.08 -37.14
CA ILE A 16 -16.53 -18.26 -36.70
C ILE A 16 -16.85 -16.77 -36.90
N LYS A 17 -17.33 -16.40 -38.10
CA LYS A 17 -17.69 -15.01 -38.43
C LYS A 17 -18.85 -14.51 -37.56
N LYS A 18 -19.87 -15.34 -37.32
CA LYS A 18 -21.01 -15.00 -36.47
C LYS A 18 -20.57 -14.76 -35.02
N ALA A 19 -19.80 -15.67 -34.43
CA ALA A 19 -19.31 -15.55 -33.07
C ALA A 19 -18.39 -14.34 -32.87
N TYR A 20 -17.55 -14.03 -33.86
CA TYR A 20 -16.74 -12.82 -33.85
C TYR A 20 -17.61 -11.56 -33.84
N LEU A 21 -18.60 -11.45 -34.72
CA LEU A 21 -19.47 -10.27 -34.82
C LEU A 21 -20.25 -10.01 -33.53
N GLU A 22 -20.78 -11.05 -32.89
CA GLU A 22 -21.49 -10.93 -31.61
C GLU A 22 -20.58 -10.41 -30.50
N LYS A 23 -19.36 -10.95 -30.39
CA LYS A 23 -18.40 -10.53 -29.37
C LYS A 23 -17.77 -9.17 -29.67
N ALA A 24 -17.51 -8.85 -30.93
CA ALA A 24 -16.98 -7.57 -31.37
C ALA A 24 -17.94 -6.42 -31.01
N LYS A 25 -19.25 -6.61 -31.19
CA LYS A 25 -20.27 -5.63 -30.75
C LYS A 25 -20.30 -5.48 -29.22
N LYS A 26 -20.16 -6.59 -28.50
CA LYS A 26 -20.17 -6.57 -27.02
C LYS A 26 -18.92 -5.87 -26.45
N PHE A 27 -17.74 -6.13 -27.00
CA PHE A 27 -16.47 -5.62 -26.48
C PHE A 27 -15.94 -4.39 -27.22
N HIS A 28 -16.74 -3.80 -28.12
CA HIS A 28 -16.36 -2.58 -28.85
C HIS A 28 -15.97 -1.47 -27.87
N PRO A 29 -14.84 -0.75 -28.07
CA PRO A 29 -14.39 0.31 -27.16
C PRO A 29 -15.43 1.41 -26.95
N ASP A 30 -16.30 1.66 -27.95
CA ASP A 30 -17.41 2.63 -27.84
C ASP A 30 -18.59 2.16 -26.97
N ASN A 31 -18.61 0.90 -26.54
CA ASN A 31 -19.65 0.39 -25.65
C ASN A 31 -19.33 0.75 -24.19
N GLN A 32 -20.12 1.64 -23.58
CA GLN A 32 -19.90 2.13 -22.22
C GLN A 32 -20.04 1.06 -21.12
N LYS A 33 -20.77 -0.04 -21.37
CA LYS A 33 -21.05 -1.07 -20.35
C LYS A 33 -20.05 -2.23 -20.37
N SER A 34 -19.59 -2.63 -21.55
CA SER A 34 -18.72 -3.80 -21.70
C SER A 34 -17.55 -3.61 -22.66
N GLY A 35 -17.28 -2.36 -23.06
CA GLY A 35 -16.17 -2.01 -23.93
C GLY A 35 -14.82 -2.37 -23.33
N ASN A 36 -14.01 -3.08 -24.11
CA ASN A 36 -12.67 -3.47 -23.71
C ASN A 36 -11.80 -3.62 -24.96
N ALA A 37 -10.91 -2.64 -25.17
CA ALA A 37 -10.06 -2.56 -26.35
C ALA A 37 -9.10 -3.76 -26.48
N GLU A 38 -8.58 -4.29 -25.37
CA GLU A 38 -7.69 -5.46 -25.38
C GLU A 38 -8.44 -6.72 -25.84
N LYS A 39 -9.60 -6.98 -25.24
CA LYS A 39 -10.45 -8.12 -25.63
C LYS A 39 -10.90 -8.02 -27.09
N PHE A 40 -11.24 -6.82 -27.55
CA PHE A 40 -11.60 -6.60 -28.95
C PHE A 40 -10.44 -6.95 -29.91
N ARG A 41 -9.21 -6.57 -29.58
CA ARG A 41 -8.02 -6.92 -30.36
C ARG A 41 -7.78 -8.43 -30.39
N ASP A 42 -7.92 -9.10 -29.25
CA ASP A 42 -7.71 -10.56 -29.16
C ASP A 42 -8.78 -11.34 -29.92
N LEU A 43 -10.03 -10.88 -29.90
CA LEU A 43 -11.12 -11.47 -30.68
C LEU A 43 -10.88 -11.35 -32.18
N LYS A 44 -10.39 -10.18 -32.64
CA LYS A 44 -10.06 -9.94 -34.04
C LYS A 44 -8.93 -10.87 -34.51
N LYS A 45 -7.88 -11.01 -33.71
CA LYS A 45 -6.77 -11.95 -33.99
C LYS A 45 -7.25 -13.39 -34.04
N ALA A 46 -8.09 -13.81 -33.09
CA ALA A 46 -8.62 -15.16 -33.04
C ALA A 46 -9.46 -15.48 -34.30
N ALA A 47 -10.28 -14.53 -34.77
CA ALA A 47 -11.05 -14.70 -35.99
C ALA A 47 -10.15 -14.79 -37.23
N GLU A 48 -9.14 -13.93 -37.36
CA GLU A 48 -8.22 -13.92 -38.50
C GLU A 48 -7.42 -15.24 -38.64
N ILE A 49 -7.02 -15.84 -37.50
CA ILE A 49 -6.30 -17.12 -37.49
C ILE A 49 -7.20 -18.28 -37.94
N LEU A 50 -8.49 -18.24 -37.59
CA LEU A 50 -9.43 -19.31 -37.93
C LEU A 50 -10.02 -19.16 -39.34
N ASP A 51 -10.11 -17.93 -39.84
CA ASP A 51 -10.62 -17.61 -41.18
C ASP A 51 -9.65 -18.04 -42.29
N ASN A 52 -8.34 -18.06 -42.02
CA ASN A 52 -7.33 -18.46 -42.99
C ASN A 52 -6.43 -19.61 -42.46
N PRO A 53 -6.66 -20.87 -42.88
CA PRO A 53 -5.88 -22.01 -42.42
C PRO A 53 -4.40 -21.96 -42.85
N ALA A 54 -4.06 -21.33 -43.98
CA ALA A 54 -2.67 -21.14 -44.41
C ALA A 54 -1.92 -20.15 -43.52
N LYS A 55 -2.61 -19.14 -42.96
CA LYS A 55 -2.05 -18.27 -41.91
C LYS A 55 -1.85 -19.02 -40.59
N ALA A 56 -2.67 -20.03 -40.29
CA ALA A 56 -2.55 -20.80 -39.05
C ALA A 56 -1.27 -21.64 -38.99
N GLU A 57 -0.81 -22.17 -40.13
CA GLU A 57 0.44 -22.93 -40.24
C GLU A 57 1.67 -22.03 -40.13
N ILE A 58 1.67 -20.87 -40.82
CA ILE A 58 2.71 -19.84 -40.70
C ILE A 58 2.79 -19.28 -39.26
N ASN A 59 1.67 -19.26 -38.53
CA ASN A 59 1.58 -18.72 -37.17
C ASN A 59 1.98 -19.73 -36.07
N ARG A 60 2.19 -21.01 -36.38
CA ARG A 60 2.75 -21.99 -35.43
C ARG A 60 4.28 -21.98 -35.43
N GLU A 61 4.89 -21.64 -36.56
CA GLU A 61 6.35 -21.71 -36.73
C GLU A 61 7.06 -20.36 -36.50
N ASN A 62 6.36 -19.23 -36.59
CA ASN A 62 6.97 -17.88 -36.56
C ASN A 62 6.50 -16.96 -35.41
N VAL A 63 6.16 -17.49 -34.25
CA VAL A 63 5.67 -16.69 -33.10
C VAL A 63 6.76 -15.76 -32.52
N PHE A 64 8.04 -16.05 -32.74
CA PHE A 64 9.13 -15.25 -32.18
C PHE A 64 9.55 -14.04 -33.05
N GLU A 65 9.37 -14.05 -34.37
CA GLU A 65 10.03 -13.05 -35.24
C GLU A 65 9.13 -12.02 -35.97
N ARG A 66 7.79 -12.07 -35.86
CA ARG A 66 6.93 -10.98 -36.38
C ARG A 66 6.51 -9.94 -35.35
N ARG A 67 7.37 -9.70 -34.35
CA ARG A 67 7.29 -8.51 -33.49
C ARG A 67 8.23 -7.44 -34.03
N LYS A 68 7.76 -6.63 -34.97
CA LYS A 68 8.23 -5.23 -35.08
C LYS A 68 7.02 -4.32 -34.96
N TYR A 69 6.93 -3.64 -33.82
CA TYR A 69 6.07 -2.48 -33.63
C TYR A 69 6.31 -1.52 -34.80
N ASN A 70 5.24 -1.18 -35.53
CA ASN A 70 5.32 -0.27 -36.68
C ASN A 70 4.67 1.07 -36.28
N PRO A 71 5.47 2.06 -35.86
CA PRO A 71 4.97 3.37 -35.41
C PRO A 71 4.22 4.13 -36.51
N ASP A 72 4.45 3.79 -37.78
CA ASP A 72 3.81 4.45 -38.91
C ASP A 72 2.44 3.91 -39.28
N SER A 73 2.02 2.80 -38.65
CA SER A 73 0.69 2.25 -38.84
C SER A 73 -0.37 3.27 -38.40
N LYS A 74 -1.32 3.56 -39.30
CA LYS A 74 -2.52 4.37 -39.02
C LYS A 74 -3.25 3.92 -37.76
N TYR A 75 -3.23 2.62 -37.47
CA TYR A 75 -3.86 2.06 -36.27
C TYR A 75 -3.09 2.39 -34.99
N GLU A 76 -1.75 2.38 -35.03
CA GLU A 76 -0.93 2.69 -33.85
C GLU A 76 -1.00 4.18 -33.52
N LYS A 77 -0.96 5.03 -34.55
CA LYS A 77 -1.14 6.49 -34.43
C LYS A 77 -2.52 6.84 -33.83
N ALA A 78 -3.57 6.12 -34.20
CA ALA A 78 -4.90 6.31 -33.61
C ALA A 78 -4.95 5.88 -32.14
N TYR A 79 -4.32 4.75 -31.81
CA TYR A 79 -4.29 4.22 -30.44
C TYR A 79 -3.51 5.14 -29.49
N GLU A 80 -2.35 5.67 -29.91
CA GLU A 80 -1.57 6.63 -29.12
C GLU A 80 -2.32 7.95 -28.91
N LYS A 81 -3.07 8.43 -29.91
CA LYS A 81 -3.88 9.65 -29.82
C LYS A 81 -5.02 9.49 -28.81
N ASP A 82 -5.69 8.33 -28.81
CA ASP A 82 -6.76 8.02 -27.85
C ASP A 82 -6.22 7.89 -26.42
N GLN A 83 -5.03 7.30 -26.24
CA GLN A 83 -4.38 7.25 -24.93
C GLN A 83 -4.02 8.64 -24.40
N LYS A 84 -3.42 9.50 -25.25
CA LYS A 84 -3.05 10.88 -24.87
C LYS A 84 -4.27 11.70 -24.48
N THR A 85 -5.33 11.67 -25.28
CA THR A 85 -6.58 12.41 -24.97
C THR A 85 -7.32 11.86 -23.75
N ALA A 86 -7.26 10.56 -23.48
CA ALA A 86 -7.81 9.99 -22.24
C ALA A 86 -7.02 10.43 -21.00
N PHE A 87 -5.68 10.51 -21.11
CA PHE A 87 -4.80 10.99 -20.05
C PHE A 87 -4.99 12.48 -19.76
N GLU A 88 -5.06 13.31 -20.80
CA GLU A 88 -5.28 14.76 -20.68
C GLU A 88 -6.63 15.08 -20.03
N ARG A 89 -7.71 14.39 -20.43
CA ARG A 89 -9.04 14.55 -19.80
C ARG A 89 -9.06 14.17 -18.32
N ARG A 90 -8.29 13.15 -17.92
CA ARG A 90 -8.16 12.77 -16.50
C ARG A 90 -7.47 13.88 -15.70
N LYS A 91 -6.35 14.40 -16.21
CA LYS A 91 -5.59 15.47 -15.57
C LYS A 91 -6.40 16.76 -15.42
N GLU A 92 -7.20 17.12 -16.42
CA GLU A 92 -8.07 18.30 -16.35
C GLU A 92 -9.17 18.17 -15.29
N ASN A 93 -9.80 16.99 -15.18
CA ASN A 93 -10.83 16.73 -14.19
C ASN A 93 -10.28 16.70 -12.75
N GLU A 94 -9.03 16.26 -12.58
CA GLU A 94 -8.33 16.26 -11.30
C GLU A 94 -8.08 17.69 -10.79
N HIS A 95 -7.74 18.62 -11.67
CA HIS A 95 -7.50 20.03 -11.32
C HIS A 95 -8.79 20.78 -10.91
N LYS A 96 -9.96 20.39 -11.45
CA LYS A 96 -11.26 21.01 -11.12
C LYS A 96 -11.83 20.55 -9.77
N PHE A 97 -11.47 19.36 -9.30
CA PHE A 97 -11.97 18.83 -8.02
C PHE A 97 -11.27 19.45 -6.79
N GLY A 98 -10.00 19.85 -6.92
CA GLY A 98 -9.19 20.34 -5.80
C GLY A 98 -9.57 21.73 -5.25
N TYR A 99 -10.05 22.64 -6.10
CA TYR A 99 -10.20 24.05 -5.73
C TYR A 99 -11.61 24.48 -5.32
N ASN A 100 -12.66 23.85 -5.85
CA ASN A 100 -14.02 24.40 -5.69
C ASN A 100 -14.77 23.91 -4.44
N VAL A 101 -14.40 22.77 -3.85
CA VAL A 101 -15.08 22.23 -2.64
C VAL A 101 -14.09 21.94 -1.51
N GLY A 102 -12.91 21.39 -1.82
CA GLY A 102 -11.88 21.07 -0.83
C GLY A 102 -11.22 22.33 -0.23
N GLY A 103 -10.91 23.33 -1.06
CA GLY A 103 -10.24 24.56 -0.61
C GLY A 103 -11.02 25.35 0.44
N TYR A 104 -12.32 25.56 0.23
CA TYR A 104 -13.17 26.35 1.13
C TYR A 104 -13.44 25.68 2.49
N VAL A 105 -13.22 24.36 2.61
CA VAL A 105 -13.43 23.63 3.88
C VAL A 105 -12.10 23.34 4.57
N ILE A 106 -11.10 22.88 3.82
CA ILE A 106 -9.83 22.42 4.39
C ILE A 106 -8.99 23.61 4.86
N ILE A 107 -8.95 24.71 4.11
CA ILE A 107 -8.15 25.89 4.44
C ILE A 107 -8.61 26.53 5.77
N PRO A 108 -9.90 26.83 6.01
CA PRO A 108 -10.32 27.37 7.31
C PRO A 108 -10.13 26.37 8.45
N CYS A 109 -10.30 25.06 8.23
CA CYS A 109 -10.01 24.05 9.26
C CYS A 109 -8.52 24.04 9.66
N LEU A 110 -7.60 24.18 8.71
CA LEU A 110 -6.16 24.26 9.00
C LEU A 110 -5.81 25.56 9.75
N ILE A 111 -6.42 26.68 9.39
CA ILE A 111 -6.23 27.96 10.10
C ILE A 111 -6.71 27.84 11.55
N VAL A 112 -7.90 27.29 11.78
CA VAL A 112 -8.45 27.06 13.14
C VAL A 112 -7.56 26.10 13.93
N PHE A 113 -7.06 25.04 13.30
CA PHE A 113 -6.15 24.09 13.95
C PHE A 113 -4.84 24.74 14.39
N VAL A 114 -4.24 25.59 13.53
CA VAL A 114 -3.02 26.34 13.87
C VAL A 114 -3.29 27.32 15.01
N LEU A 115 -4.40 28.05 14.98
CA LEU A 115 -4.78 28.96 16.07
C LEU A 115 -4.98 28.21 17.39
N PHE A 116 -5.64 27.04 17.37
CA PHE A 116 -5.81 26.21 18.56
C PHE A 116 -4.47 25.72 19.12
N ARG A 117 -3.53 25.31 18.25
CA ARG A 117 -2.17 24.92 18.63
C ARG A 117 -1.39 26.09 19.25
N LEU A 118 -1.48 27.29 18.69
CA LEU A 118 -0.82 28.48 19.22
C LEU A 118 -1.38 28.88 20.59
N ILE A 119 -2.70 28.81 20.78
CA ILE A 119 -3.33 29.06 22.08
C ILE A 119 -2.91 28.01 23.13
N GLY A 120 -2.84 26.73 22.74
CA GLY A 120 -2.34 25.66 23.59
C GLY A 120 -0.89 25.90 24.03
N PHE A 121 -0.02 26.25 23.07
CA PHE A 121 1.39 26.57 23.33
C PHE A 121 1.56 27.81 24.23
N ALA A 122 0.74 28.85 24.04
CA ALA A 122 0.75 30.03 24.91
C ALA A 122 0.29 29.69 26.34
N LYS A 123 -0.71 28.81 26.51
CA LYS A 123 -1.12 28.30 27.83
C LYS A 123 -0.05 27.45 28.51
N GLU A 124 0.72 26.71 27.73
CA GLU A 124 1.83 25.88 28.22
C GLU A 124 2.99 26.76 28.74
N LYS A 125 3.37 27.78 27.96
CA LYS A 125 4.34 28.82 28.38
C LYS A 125 3.89 29.62 29.61
N ALA A 126 2.59 29.90 29.74
CA ALA A 126 2.04 30.58 30.91
C ALA A 126 2.06 29.71 32.19
N LYS A 127 2.04 28.38 32.05
CA LYS A 127 2.23 27.44 33.18
C LYS A 127 3.70 27.36 33.59
N GLU A 128 4.64 27.47 32.66
CA GLU A 128 6.08 27.51 32.93
C GLU A 128 6.49 28.75 33.74
N GLY A 129 5.79 29.89 33.59
CA GLY A 129 6.06 31.13 34.33
C GLY A 129 5.60 31.15 35.80
N LYS A 130 4.93 30.09 36.28
CA LYS A 130 4.42 29.98 37.66
C LYS A 130 4.84 28.66 38.30
N VAL A 131 6.15 28.40 38.39
CA VAL A 131 6.66 27.25 39.15
C VAL A 131 7.62 27.73 40.23
N ARG A 132 7.13 27.68 41.48
CA ARG A 132 7.89 27.83 42.72
C ARG A 132 8.89 26.66 42.82
N LEU A 133 10.15 26.96 43.10
CA LEU A 133 11.21 25.95 43.25
C LEU A 133 11.05 25.22 44.59
N GLU A 134 10.86 23.91 44.52
CA GLU A 134 10.99 22.97 45.66
C GLU A 134 12.03 21.88 45.30
N PRO A 135 12.72 21.29 46.30
CA PRO A 135 14.00 20.63 46.11
C PRO A 135 13.88 19.20 45.56
N LEU A 136 15.02 18.74 45.05
CA LEU A 136 15.29 17.51 44.31
C LEU A 136 14.79 16.23 45.04
N GLU A 137 13.68 15.63 44.58
CA GLU A 137 13.36 14.22 44.81
C GLU A 137 13.23 13.49 43.47
N THR A 138 14.14 12.56 43.20
CA THR A 138 14.14 11.73 42.00
C THR A 138 13.35 10.43 42.20
N THR A 139 12.32 10.22 41.36
CA THR A 139 11.63 8.95 40.97
C THR A 139 10.47 8.47 41.86
N PRO A 140 9.32 7.94 41.32
CA PRO A 140 9.09 7.47 39.95
C PRO A 140 7.83 8.04 39.25
N ALA A 141 8.00 8.51 38.01
CA ALA A 141 6.95 8.44 37.00
C ALA A 141 7.49 7.55 35.88
N ILE A 142 7.15 6.25 35.86
CA ILE A 142 7.67 5.33 34.85
C ILE A 142 6.56 4.44 34.24
N PRO A 143 5.72 4.99 33.33
CA PRO A 143 4.73 4.25 32.55
C PRO A 143 5.31 3.58 31.28
N PHE A 144 6.32 4.18 30.63
CA PHE A 144 6.81 3.72 29.33
C PHE A 144 7.48 2.34 29.37
N GLU A 145 8.42 2.14 30.29
CA GLU A 145 9.19 0.91 30.44
C GLU A 145 8.28 -0.28 30.80
N GLU A 146 7.23 -0.01 31.58
CA GLU A 146 6.20 -0.99 31.92
C GLU A 146 5.33 -1.36 30.71
N ASP A 147 4.83 -0.36 29.98
CA ASP A 147 3.97 -0.58 28.81
C ASP A 147 4.72 -1.26 27.67
N LEU A 148 5.99 -0.89 27.45
CA LEU A 148 6.85 -1.55 26.49
C LEU A 148 7.07 -3.02 26.87
N THR A 149 7.32 -3.29 28.16
CA THR A 149 7.50 -4.66 28.66
C THR A 149 6.23 -5.49 28.48
N LYS A 150 5.04 -4.94 28.75
CA LYS A 150 3.75 -5.61 28.51
C LYS A 150 3.57 -5.99 27.04
N ILE A 151 3.83 -5.07 26.11
CA ILE A 151 3.74 -5.35 24.67
C ILE A 151 4.69 -6.48 24.28
N LEU A 152 5.95 -6.43 24.72
CA LEU A 152 6.93 -7.46 24.37
C LEU A 152 6.59 -8.83 24.97
N ILE A 153 5.99 -8.88 26.16
CA ILE A 153 5.47 -10.12 26.75
C ILE A 153 4.29 -10.65 25.94
N GLU A 154 3.36 -9.80 25.52
CA GLU A 154 2.23 -10.18 24.66
C GLU A 154 2.73 -10.80 23.34
N VAL A 155 3.73 -10.18 22.71
CA VAL A 155 4.40 -10.71 21.50
C VAL A 155 5.02 -12.08 21.78
N LYS A 156 5.76 -12.21 22.89
CA LYS A 156 6.40 -13.46 23.32
C LYS A 156 5.38 -14.58 23.54
N LYS A 157 4.21 -14.29 24.15
CA LYS A 157 3.15 -15.28 24.39
C LYS A 157 2.49 -15.78 23.09
N ARG A 158 2.41 -14.94 22.05
CA ARG A 158 1.76 -15.30 20.78
C ARG A 158 2.61 -16.20 19.88
N LYS A 159 3.93 -16.04 19.89
CA LYS A 159 4.82 -16.85 19.05
C LYS A 159 5.25 -18.10 19.81
N LYS A 160 5.08 -19.26 19.16
CA LYS A 160 5.46 -20.59 19.68
C LYS A 160 6.98 -20.82 19.80
N TYR A 161 7.79 -19.76 19.74
CA TYR A 161 9.26 -19.79 19.72
C TYR A 161 9.82 -19.22 21.04
N ASN A 162 10.81 -19.89 21.62
CA ASN A 162 11.48 -19.49 22.87
C ASN A 162 12.51 -18.37 22.63
N PHE A 163 12.06 -17.12 22.46
CA PHE A 163 12.97 -15.96 22.43
C PHE A 163 12.81 -15.07 23.68
N SER A 164 13.89 -14.39 24.03
CA SER A 164 13.91 -13.43 25.13
C SER A 164 13.33 -12.06 24.73
N ILE A 165 12.80 -11.32 25.70
CA ILE A 165 12.30 -9.95 25.49
C ILE A 165 13.42 -9.03 24.95
N LYS A 166 14.66 -9.25 25.40
CA LYS A 166 15.85 -8.54 24.88
C LYS A 166 16.07 -8.80 23.39
N GLN A 167 15.88 -10.04 22.92
CA GLN A 167 16.00 -10.37 21.49
C GLN A 167 14.94 -9.67 20.64
N LEU A 168 13.70 -9.55 21.12
CA LEU A 168 12.66 -8.77 20.44
C LEU A 168 13.04 -7.29 20.32
N LEU A 169 13.53 -6.71 21.42
CA LEU A 169 13.94 -5.30 21.44
C LEU A 169 15.13 -5.04 20.49
N VAL A 170 16.11 -5.95 20.45
CA VAL A 170 17.25 -5.89 19.53
C VAL A 170 16.78 -5.99 18.07
N GLN A 171 15.82 -6.86 17.76
CA GLN A 171 15.27 -6.93 16.39
C GLN A 171 14.51 -5.67 16.01
N TYR A 172 13.72 -5.11 16.92
CA TYR A 172 13.04 -3.84 16.69
C TYR A 172 14.03 -2.70 16.45
N ARG A 173 15.10 -2.63 17.25
CA ARG A 173 16.20 -1.67 17.05
C ARG A 173 16.87 -1.84 15.69
N ASN A 174 17.17 -3.06 15.29
CA ASN A 174 17.79 -3.35 14.00
C ASN A 174 16.85 -2.99 12.84
N TYR A 175 15.54 -3.21 12.98
CA TYR A 175 14.55 -2.76 12.02
C TYR A 175 14.56 -1.23 11.85
N ILE A 176 14.59 -0.47 12.95
CA ILE A 176 14.67 1.01 12.88
C ILE A 176 15.96 1.46 12.17
N ARG A 177 17.11 0.85 12.50
CA ARG A 177 18.43 1.29 12.01
C ARG A 177 18.73 0.84 10.58
N GLN A 178 18.35 -0.37 10.21
CA GLN A 178 18.77 -1.02 8.96
C GLN A 178 17.60 -1.25 7.99
N LYS A 179 16.35 -0.93 8.39
CA LYS A 179 15.11 -1.19 7.64
C LYS A 179 14.94 -2.66 7.20
N HIS A 180 15.65 -3.58 7.83
CA HIS A 180 15.53 -5.01 7.56
C HIS A 180 14.29 -5.56 8.24
N ARG A 181 13.46 -6.33 7.51
CA ARG A 181 12.20 -6.87 8.04
C ARG A 181 12.50 -7.74 9.28
N PRO A 182 11.95 -7.43 10.46
CA PRO A 182 12.24 -8.21 11.65
C PRO A 182 11.55 -9.57 11.53
N MET A 183 12.28 -10.62 11.88
CA MET A 183 11.80 -12.00 11.75
C MET A 183 10.83 -12.38 12.88
N LEU A 184 10.96 -11.75 14.06
CA LEU A 184 10.19 -12.07 15.26
C LEU A 184 9.01 -11.11 15.52
N LEU A 185 8.96 -9.97 14.85
CA LEU A 185 7.93 -8.93 15.04
C LEU A 185 7.08 -8.82 13.78
N ASP A 186 5.78 -8.99 13.93
CA ASP A 186 4.83 -8.78 12.84
C ASP A 186 4.58 -7.27 12.67
N GLU A 187 4.06 -6.84 11.50
CA GLU A 187 3.86 -5.42 11.17
C GLU A 187 3.02 -4.66 12.22
N LYS A 188 2.01 -5.33 12.78
CA LYS A 188 1.18 -4.76 13.86
C LYS A 188 1.96 -4.49 15.14
N ASP A 189 2.93 -5.34 15.47
CA ASP A 189 3.73 -5.23 16.69
C ASP A 189 4.79 -4.16 16.55
N ILE A 190 5.40 -4.07 15.36
CA ILE A 190 6.29 -2.95 14.99
C ILE A 190 5.55 -1.61 15.14
N LEU A 191 4.32 -1.52 14.62
CA LEU A 191 3.52 -0.29 14.72
C LEU A 191 3.15 0.06 16.16
N LYS A 192 2.79 -0.94 16.99
CA LYS A 192 2.49 -0.71 18.42
C LYS A 192 3.71 -0.21 19.18
N ILE A 193 4.86 -0.87 19.03
CA ILE A 193 6.11 -0.47 19.69
C ILE A 193 6.55 0.91 19.17
N GLY A 194 6.44 1.15 17.85
CA GLY A 194 6.74 2.44 17.24
C GLY A 194 5.87 3.58 17.72
N ALA A 195 4.57 3.37 17.86
CA ALA A 195 3.67 4.35 18.45
C ALA A 195 4.10 4.68 19.88
N LEU A 196 4.39 3.68 20.72
CA LEU A 196 4.82 3.90 22.10
C LEU A 196 6.15 4.67 22.16
N CYS A 197 7.13 4.30 21.32
CA CYS A 197 8.42 5.00 21.23
C CYS A 197 8.27 6.45 20.74
N HIS A 198 7.31 6.73 19.86
CA HIS A 198 7.06 8.08 19.36
C HIS A 198 6.51 9.04 20.43
N HIS A 199 5.67 8.53 21.35
CA HIS A 199 5.13 9.31 22.46
C HIS A 199 6.17 9.60 23.56
N HIS A 200 7.23 8.77 23.64
CA HIS A 200 8.28 8.89 24.66
C HIS A 200 9.69 8.74 24.06
N PRO A 201 10.13 9.68 23.19
CA PRO A 201 11.37 9.54 22.41
C PRO A 201 12.62 9.42 23.30
N ASP A 202 12.74 10.25 24.33
CA ASP A 202 13.91 10.25 25.22
C ASP A 202 14.07 8.95 26.01
N ARG A 203 12.94 8.35 26.40
CA ARG A 203 12.89 7.07 27.10
C ARG A 203 13.17 5.91 26.14
N ALA A 204 12.59 5.97 24.94
CA ALA A 204 12.80 4.99 23.90
C ALA A 204 14.27 4.87 23.51
N ILE A 205 14.96 6.00 23.30
CA ILE A 205 16.40 6.01 22.98
C ILE A 205 17.19 5.31 24.09
N LYS A 206 16.98 5.71 25.36
CA LYS A 206 17.66 5.13 26.52
C LYS A 206 17.48 3.61 26.63
N VAL A 207 16.25 3.12 26.43
CA VAL A 207 15.92 1.69 26.51
C VAL A 207 16.45 0.89 25.31
N LEU A 208 16.41 1.46 24.10
CA LEU A 208 16.94 0.81 22.90
C LEU A 208 18.48 0.71 22.92
N ASP A 209 19.14 1.70 23.53
CA ASP A 209 20.59 1.70 23.71
C ASP A 209 21.02 0.81 24.88
N ASN A 210 20.24 0.78 25.96
CA ASN A 210 20.48 -0.09 27.11
C ASN A 210 19.25 -0.97 27.47
N PRO A 211 19.12 -2.16 26.85
CA PRO A 211 18.03 -3.09 27.13
C PRO A 211 17.95 -3.59 28.58
N ALA A 212 19.02 -3.47 29.37
CA ALA A 212 19.03 -3.91 30.77
C ALA A 212 18.08 -3.07 31.65
N LEU A 213 17.69 -1.88 31.19
CA LEU A 213 16.71 -1.04 31.87
C LEU A 213 15.33 -1.71 32.01
N LEU A 214 15.04 -2.76 31.23
CA LEU A 214 13.80 -3.53 31.34
C LEU A 214 13.89 -4.69 32.32
N ASP A 215 15.06 -5.03 32.87
CA ASP A 215 15.25 -6.27 33.65
C ASP A 215 14.40 -6.32 34.92
N SER A 216 14.27 -5.19 35.62
CA SER A 216 13.41 -5.08 36.82
C SER A 216 11.93 -5.27 36.50
N TYR A 217 11.48 -4.83 35.32
CA TYR A 217 10.10 -4.98 34.85
C TYR A 217 9.82 -6.40 34.38
N ILE A 218 10.75 -6.99 33.61
CA ILE A 218 10.65 -8.37 33.15
C ILE A 218 10.52 -9.32 34.34
N HIS A 219 11.37 -9.16 35.36
CA HIS A 219 11.31 -9.97 36.58
C HIS A 219 9.98 -9.81 37.34
N ARG A 220 9.45 -8.59 37.41
CA ARG A 220 8.15 -8.30 38.04
C ARG A 220 7.01 -9.06 37.36
N PHE A 221 6.97 -9.06 36.02
CA PHE A 221 5.92 -9.74 35.27
C PHE A 221 6.09 -11.26 35.23
N ASP A 222 7.33 -11.77 35.24
CA ASP A 222 7.61 -13.21 35.35
C ASP A 222 7.20 -13.75 36.74
N SER A 223 7.35 -12.96 37.80
CA SER A 223 6.92 -13.31 39.17
C SER A 223 5.40 -13.31 39.31
N SER A 224 4.72 -12.35 38.67
CA SER A 224 3.25 -12.25 38.66
C SER A 224 2.55 -13.36 37.86
N SER A 225 3.29 -14.14 37.06
CA SER A 225 2.76 -15.27 36.29
C SER A 225 2.87 -16.61 37.02
N LYS A 226 3.57 -16.66 38.17
CA LYS A 226 3.80 -17.87 38.97
C LYS A 226 2.93 -17.97 40.24
N ASN A 227 2.18 -16.91 40.55
CA ASN A 227 1.13 -16.90 41.58
C ASN A 227 -0.25 -16.89 40.90
#